data_AF-A0A352LNB8-F1
#
_entry.id   AF-A0A352LNB8-F1
#
_cell.length_a   1.000
_cell.length_b   1.000
_cell.length_c   1.000
_cell.angle_alpha   90.00
_cell.angle_beta   90.00
_cell.angle_gamma   90.00
#
_symmetry.space_group_name_H-M   'P 1'
#
loop_
_entity.id
_entity.type
_entity.pdbx_description
1 polymer ?
#
loop_
_entity_poly.entity_id
_entity_poly.type
_entity_poly.pdbx_seq_one_letter_code
_entity_poly.pdbx_strand_id
1 'polypeptide(L)'
;MRFHLSALATLACLVLSGCVTTATPPASDADDSTISLKTHYSTFTDSTWLPETTIRAPYGSPEIYPDIVDVLSRGIYAFYGADESILTINRTGTAGVFIGKETLRRVEPTLSFSKGSGTLYRNGKPVVNPGDLTARLLEDGRLMFSSVGKNKARINVAVKLRAYNISGRPVLHFLRNVSNQPDSLAWYMDKNITFPAGSEAYIATFWLGDDEIVVPATNSFTGTKTIEELMNRYSKTAAPLCMSYVHSQVTAPYGVIFPRVGTTPIRVTREIRNAKGVVVRRVTRTETPKAAPTGQLSLLKATPGALFCEIPKDSSVAKATWKMRSIQGTRVMEIIPDKSVNPADIGVQPVNRTGVGVGFAETARTIKGRQATVVVPVNILRNNEPIVDFRLKFNKTAAETMRQAIKQAAEVKKREARLIAEQAKRRGK
;
A
#
# COMPACT_ATOMS: atom_id res chain seq x y z
N MET A 1 66.03 1.39 -34.57
CA MET A 1 66.27 2.71 -33.92
C MET A 1 64.91 3.30 -33.58
N ARG A 2 64.44 3.24 -32.33
CA ARG A 2 64.71 4.16 -31.20
C ARG A 2 64.04 5.54 -31.34
N PHE A 3 63.05 5.77 -30.46
CA PHE A 3 62.54 7.06 -29.89
C PHE A 3 61.75 8.00 -30.81
N HIS A 4 60.80 8.84 -30.37
CA HIS A 4 59.79 8.90 -29.29
C HIS A 4 58.93 10.15 -29.61
N LEU A 5 57.68 10.19 -29.13
CA LEU A 5 56.89 11.37 -28.71
C LEU A 5 56.76 12.59 -29.65
N SER A 6 55.52 12.97 -29.99
CA SER A 6 54.79 14.06 -29.31
C SER A 6 53.53 14.48 -30.08
N ALA A 7 52.51 14.83 -29.31
CA ALA A 7 51.19 15.29 -29.69
C ALA A 7 51.19 16.58 -30.54
N LEU A 8 50.18 16.73 -31.40
CA LEU A 8 49.16 17.79 -31.35
C LEU A 8 48.29 17.64 -32.60
N ALA A 9 47.03 17.23 -32.43
CA ALA A 9 46.01 17.41 -33.47
C ALA A 9 44.73 17.88 -32.79
N THR A 10 44.59 19.20 -32.76
CA THR A 10 43.33 19.92 -32.66
C THR A 10 42.35 19.37 -33.69
N LEU A 11 41.27 18.72 -33.24
CA LEU A 11 40.12 18.46 -34.09
C LEU A 11 38.91 19.20 -33.52
N ALA A 12 38.36 20.05 -34.38
CA ALA A 12 37.24 20.93 -34.13
C ALA A 12 35.99 20.16 -33.65
N CYS A 13 35.33 20.71 -32.62
CA CYS A 13 33.96 20.38 -32.28
C CYS A 13 33.03 20.74 -33.45
N LEU A 14 32.72 19.76 -34.30
CA LEU A 14 31.55 19.81 -35.17
C LEU A 14 30.32 19.44 -34.34
N VAL A 15 29.61 20.47 -33.89
CA VAL A 15 28.27 20.36 -33.32
C VAL A 15 27.32 20.08 -34.49
N LEU A 16 27.07 18.80 -34.77
CA LEU A 16 25.96 18.38 -35.62
C LEU A 16 24.77 18.04 -34.74
N SER A 17 23.92 19.04 -34.57
CA SER A 17 22.51 18.90 -34.25
C SER A 17 21.85 17.96 -35.28
N GLY A 18 21.58 16.73 -34.85
CA GLY A 18 20.78 15.76 -35.59
C GLY A 18 19.72 15.20 -34.67
N CYS A 19 18.46 15.47 -34.99
CA CYS A 19 17.26 15.07 -34.26
C CYS A 19 17.31 13.60 -33.82
N VAL A 20 17.45 13.35 -32.52
CA VAL A 20 16.95 12.11 -31.93
C VAL A 20 15.45 12.29 -31.84
N THR A 21 14.75 11.87 -32.90
CA THR A 21 13.35 11.48 -32.79
C THR A 21 13.31 10.41 -31.70
N THR A 22 12.88 10.82 -30.50
CA THR A 22 12.46 9.90 -29.45
C THR A 22 11.37 9.06 -30.08
N ALA A 23 11.72 7.84 -30.48
CA ALA A 23 10.76 6.83 -30.85
C ALA A 23 9.83 6.68 -29.65
N THR A 24 8.63 7.24 -29.80
CA THR A 24 7.48 7.01 -28.96
C THR A 24 7.45 5.51 -28.69
N PRO A 25 7.34 5.04 -27.43
CA PRO A 25 7.03 3.64 -27.19
C PRO A 25 5.77 3.35 -28.00
N PRO A 26 5.71 2.24 -28.77
CA PRO A 26 4.46 1.88 -29.40
C PRO A 26 3.45 1.74 -28.27
N ALA A 27 2.41 2.57 -28.31
CA ALA A 27 1.21 2.39 -27.53
C ALA A 27 0.71 0.98 -27.87
N SER A 28 1.00 0.00 -27.02
CA SER A 28 0.45 -1.32 -27.16
C SER A 28 -1.06 -1.22 -26.92
N ASP A 29 -1.80 -1.28 -28.02
CA ASP A 29 -3.20 -1.71 -28.11
C ASP A 29 -4.20 -0.90 -27.29
N ALA A 30 -4.19 0.43 -27.45
CA ALA A 30 -5.46 1.13 -27.42
C ALA A 30 -6.12 0.90 -28.79
N ASP A 31 -6.95 -0.14 -28.86
CA ASP A 31 -7.98 -0.24 -29.89
C ASP A 31 -8.64 1.14 -30.01
N ASP A 32 -8.45 1.84 -31.14
CA ASP A 32 -8.90 3.22 -31.49
C ASP A 32 -10.43 3.33 -31.58
N SER A 33 -11.07 2.38 -30.92
CA SER A 33 -12.45 2.00 -30.96
C SER A 33 -13.04 2.04 -29.55
N THR A 34 -12.26 2.34 -28.51
CA THR A 34 -12.71 2.37 -27.12
C THR A 34 -13.02 3.80 -26.68
N ILE A 35 -14.29 4.12 -26.40
CA ILE A 35 -14.67 5.42 -25.85
C ILE A 35 -13.98 5.60 -24.48
N SER A 36 -13.08 6.60 -24.38
CA SER A 36 -12.56 7.03 -23.09
C SER A 36 -12.79 8.52 -22.83
N LEU A 37 -13.38 8.82 -21.68
CA LEU A 37 -13.57 10.16 -21.13
C LEU A 37 -12.55 10.49 -20.05
N LYS A 38 -11.55 9.63 -19.85
CA LYS A 38 -10.43 9.91 -18.94
C LYS A 38 -9.57 11.03 -19.51
N THR A 39 -9.08 11.88 -18.62
CA THR A 39 -8.00 12.80 -18.96
C THR A 39 -6.75 12.01 -19.36
N HIS A 40 -5.99 12.57 -20.29
CA HIS A 40 -4.74 11.95 -20.73
C HIS A 40 -3.71 11.97 -19.59
N TYR A 41 -2.84 10.95 -19.51
CA TYR A 41 -1.85 10.84 -18.43
C TYR A 41 -0.90 12.04 -18.36
N SER A 42 -0.63 12.69 -19.49
CA SER A 42 0.21 13.90 -19.57
C SER A 42 -0.36 15.09 -18.79
N THR A 43 -1.65 15.07 -18.44
CA THR A 43 -2.27 16.09 -17.59
C THR A 43 -1.73 16.04 -16.16
N PHE A 44 -1.22 14.89 -15.69
CA PHE A 44 -0.62 14.75 -14.36
C PHE A 44 0.86 15.18 -14.37
N THR A 45 1.09 16.48 -14.52
CA THR A 45 2.43 17.09 -14.63
C THR A 45 3.30 16.97 -13.37
N ASP A 46 2.71 16.75 -12.21
CA ASP A 46 3.42 16.56 -10.95
C ASP A 46 3.68 15.08 -10.61
N SER A 47 3.20 14.12 -11.40
CA SER A 47 3.58 12.73 -11.23
C SER A 47 4.83 12.45 -12.04
N THR A 48 5.92 12.14 -11.34
CA THR A 48 7.15 11.63 -11.96
C THR A 48 6.99 10.17 -12.41
N TRP A 49 5.88 9.50 -12.05
CA TRP A 49 5.65 8.05 -12.27
C TRP A 49 6.82 7.19 -11.81
N LEU A 50 7.50 7.63 -10.75
CA LEU A 50 8.60 6.95 -10.09
C LEU A 50 8.24 6.66 -8.63
N PRO A 51 8.78 5.59 -8.04
CA PRO A 51 8.63 5.33 -6.61
C PRO A 51 9.23 6.46 -5.74
N GLU A 52 8.56 6.77 -4.64
CA GLU A 52 8.91 7.89 -3.76
C GLU A 52 10.01 7.45 -2.78
N THR A 53 11.20 8.05 -2.90
CA THR A 53 12.33 7.88 -1.96
C THR A 53 12.30 8.90 -0.82
N THR A 54 11.56 9.98 -0.99
CA THR A 54 11.37 11.06 -0.01
C THR A 54 9.92 11.56 -0.04
N ILE A 55 9.52 12.32 0.98
CA ILE A 55 8.21 12.98 0.97
C ILE A 55 8.32 14.28 0.16
N ARG A 56 7.74 14.27 -1.04
CA ARG A 56 7.67 15.43 -1.94
C ARG A 56 6.40 16.25 -1.73
N ALA A 57 6.51 17.56 -1.92
CA ALA A 57 5.36 18.46 -1.88
C ALA A 57 4.37 18.14 -3.02
N PRO A 58 3.07 17.99 -2.74
CA PRO A 58 2.07 17.71 -3.77
C PRO A 58 1.98 18.90 -4.73
N TYR A 59 2.13 18.65 -6.04
CA TYR A 59 2.12 19.70 -7.07
C TYR A 59 3.07 20.90 -6.78
N GLY A 60 4.23 20.66 -6.15
CA GLY A 60 5.17 21.73 -5.78
C GLY A 60 4.57 22.79 -4.85
N SER A 61 3.57 22.41 -4.06
CA SER A 61 2.89 23.33 -3.14
C SER A 61 3.82 23.78 -2.01
N PRO A 62 3.80 25.07 -1.61
CA PRO A 62 4.59 25.54 -0.49
C PRO A 62 4.24 24.82 0.81
N GLU A 63 5.25 24.36 1.54
CA GLU A 63 5.06 23.80 2.88
C GLU A 63 4.73 24.92 3.87
N ILE A 64 3.84 24.62 4.81
CA ILE A 64 3.43 25.50 5.91
C ILE A 64 3.53 24.73 7.23
N TYR A 65 3.60 25.44 8.35
CA TYR A 65 3.88 24.85 9.67
C TYR A 65 2.78 25.20 10.70
N PRO A 66 1.52 24.77 10.48
CA PRO A 66 0.47 24.96 11.47
C PRO A 66 0.68 24.03 12.67
N ASP A 67 0.14 24.42 13.82
CA ASP A 67 0.08 23.56 15.00
C ASP A 67 -0.82 22.34 14.74
N ILE A 68 -0.33 21.14 15.07
CA ILE A 68 -1.06 19.90 14.79
C ILE A 68 -2.36 19.79 15.59
N VAL A 69 -2.40 20.36 16.80
CA VAL A 69 -3.60 20.37 17.63
C VAL A 69 -4.65 21.29 17.02
N ASP A 70 -4.26 22.46 16.54
CA ASP A 70 -5.17 23.36 15.79
C ASP A 70 -5.73 22.66 14.54
N VAL A 71 -4.87 22.08 13.70
CA VAL A 71 -5.29 21.39 12.47
C VAL A 71 -6.32 20.30 12.75
N LEU A 72 -6.06 19.44 13.74
CA LEU A 72 -6.97 18.36 14.09
C LEU A 72 -8.20 18.84 14.88
N SER A 73 -8.14 19.97 15.58
CA SER A 73 -9.31 20.57 16.22
C SER A 73 -10.29 21.13 15.17
N ARG A 74 -9.77 21.75 14.10
CA ARG A 74 -10.54 22.16 12.92
C ARG A 74 -11.03 20.98 12.08
N GLY A 75 -10.30 19.87 12.13
CA GLY A 75 -10.63 18.61 11.48
C GLY A 75 -9.93 18.42 10.14
N ILE A 76 -9.53 17.17 9.88
CA ILE A 76 -8.93 16.75 8.63
C ILE A 76 -9.83 15.74 7.90
N TYR A 77 -9.86 15.84 6.59
CA TYR A 77 -10.76 15.10 5.70
C TYR A 77 -9.94 14.21 4.77
N ALA A 78 -10.26 12.93 4.68
CA ALA A 78 -9.64 11.98 3.75
C ALA A 78 -10.69 11.43 2.76
N PHE A 79 -10.28 11.25 1.51
CA PHE A 79 -11.15 10.75 0.44
C PHE A 79 -10.69 9.37 -0.07
N TYR A 80 -11.67 8.49 -0.28
CA TYR A 80 -11.52 7.11 -0.75
C TYR A 80 -12.42 6.91 -1.96
N GLY A 81 -11.98 7.38 -3.13
CA GLY A 81 -12.87 7.57 -4.26
C GLY A 81 -13.99 8.56 -3.92
N ALA A 82 -15.23 8.09 -3.88
CA ALA A 82 -16.40 8.93 -3.55
C ALA A 82 -16.70 9.02 -2.05
N ASP A 83 -16.06 8.17 -1.25
CA ASP A 83 -16.28 8.09 0.17
C ASP A 83 -15.34 9.03 0.94
N GLU A 84 -15.80 9.47 2.11
CA GLU A 84 -15.14 10.49 2.92
C GLU A 84 -15.09 10.07 4.38
N SER A 85 -13.96 10.38 5.01
CA SER A 85 -13.79 10.26 6.46
C SER A 85 -13.22 11.53 7.05
N ILE A 86 -13.63 11.82 8.27
CA ILE A 86 -13.29 13.04 8.99
C ILE A 86 -12.76 12.66 10.36
N LEU A 87 -11.58 13.18 10.71
CA LEU A 87 -11.00 13.06 12.04
C LEU A 87 -10.91 14.45 12.69
N THR A 88 -11.49 14.57 13.87
CA THR A 88 -11.33 15.75 14.73
C THR A 88 -10.83 15.35 16.12
N ILE A 89 -10.25 16.30 16.84
CA ILE A 89 -9.97 16.18 18.27
C ILE A 89 -10.63 17.32 19.04
N ASN A 90 -11.02 17.06 20.27
CA ASN A 90 -11.59 18.08 21.17
C ASN A 90 -10.83 18.04 22.50
N ARG A 91 -10.60 19.22 23.09
CA ARG A 91 -9.95 19.32 24.40
C ARG A 91 -10.77 18.61 25.46
N THR A 92 -10.08 17.97 26.40
CA THR A 92 -10.67 17.46 27.64
C THR A 92 -10.39 18.43 28.79
N GLY A 93 -10.89 18.12 29.99
CA GLY A 93 -10.49 18.81 31.22
C GLY A 93 -9.04 18.53 31.65
N THR A 94 -8.37 17.55 31.02
CA THR A 94 -6.98 17.19 31.33
C THR A 94 -6.03 17.83 30.29
N ALA A 95 -5.05 18.59 30.77
CA ALA A 95 -4.07 19.26 29.92
C ALA A 95 -3.32 18.26 29.02
N GLY A 96 -3.21 18.58 27.73
CA GLY A 96 -2.50 17.76 26.73
C GLY A 96 -3.25 16.48 26.30
N VAL A 97 -4.47 16.26 26.80
CA VAL A 97 -5.32 15.11 26.45
C VAL A 97 -6.56 15.59 25.72
N PHE A 98 -6.88 14.88 24.63
CA PHE A 98 -7.98 15.18 23.73
C PHE A 98 -8.85 13.95 23.52
N ILE A 99 -10.14 14.16 23.24
CA ILE A 99 -11.03 13.13 22.73
C ILE A 99 -11.06 13.24 21.20
N GLY A 100 -10.70 12.17 20.53
CA GLY A 100 -10.82 12.05 19.09
C GLY A 100 -12.24 11.65 18.68
N LYS A 101 -12.71 12.19 17.57
CA LYS A 101 -13.96 11.79 16.93
C LYS A 101 -13.70 11.50 15.48
N GLU A 102 -14.12 10.33 15.05
CA GLU A 102 -14.05 9.92 13.66
C GLU A 102 -15.45 9.75 13.08
N THR A 103 -15.71 10.42 11.95
CA THR A 103 -16.95 10.27 11.19
C THR A 103 -16.63 9.56 9.89
N LEU A 104 -17.21 8.38 9.70
CA LEU A 104 -16.93 7.49 8.57
C LEU A 104 -18.12 7.44 7.62
N ARG A 105 -17.89 7.69 6.33
CA ARG A 105 -18.83 7.32 5.28
C ARG A 105 -18.32 6.06 4.58
N ARG A 106 -18.84 4.90 5.00
CA ARG A 106 -18.84 3.61 4.30
C ARG A 106 -17.52 2.91 3.90
N VAL A 107 -16.30 3.36 4.24
CA VAL A 107 -15.12 2.57 3.82
C VAL A 107 -13.99 2.48 4.85
N GLU A 108 -13.35 3.59 5.21
CA GLU A 108 -12.06 3.55 5.93
C GLU A 108 -11.83 4.74 6.87
N PRO A 109 -11.09 4.56 7.98
CA PRO A 109 -10.67 5.66 8.84
C PRO A 109 -9.79 6.67 8.10
N THR A 110 -9.82 7.92 8.56
CA THR A 110 -9.00 9.04 8.09
C THR A 110 -7.51 8.73 8.20
N LEU A 111 -7.15 7.97 9.24
CA LEU A 111 -5.82 7.40 9.44
C LEU A 111 -5.85 5.91 9.05
N SER A 112 -5.67 5.63 7.76
CA SER A 112 -5.52 4.25 7.28
C SER A 112 -4.10 3.74 7.46
N PHE A 113 -3.94 2.44 7.65
CA PHE A 113 -2.66 1.83 8.04
C PHE A 113 -1.84 1.31 6.83
N SER A 114 -2.46 1.23 5.64
CA SER A 114 -1.85 0.74 4.39
C SER A 114 -2.76 1.08 3.19
N LYS A 115 -2.56 0.44 2.02
CA LYS A 115 -3.23 0.52 0.70
C LYS A 115 -4.75 0.63 0.67
N GLY A 116 -5.32 1.58 1.40
CA GLY A 116 -6.75 1.57 1.65
C GLY A 116 -7.15 0.45 2.61
N SER A 117 -6.35 0.16 3.65
CA SER A 117 -6.81 -0.74 4.73
C SER A 117 -6.87 0.00 6.06
N GLY A 118 -8.10 0.15 6.54
CA GLY A 118 -8.39 0.53 7.93
C GLY A 118 -8.38 -0.61 8.93
N THR A 119 -8.18 -1.86 8.48
CA THR A 119 -8.34 -3.04 9.35
C THR A 119 -7.00 -3.69 9.66
N LEU A 120 -6.63 -3.66 10.94
CA LEU A 120 -5.54 -4.46 11.49
C LEU A 120 -6.00 -5.90 11.77
N TYR A 121 -5.07 -6.85 11.81
CA TYR A 121 -5.36 -8.27 12.11
C TYR A 121 -4.61 -8.74 13.36
N ARG A 122 -5.37 -9.28 14.32
CA ARG A 122 -4.83 -9.90 15.55
C ARG A 122 -5.47 -11.27 15.78
N ASN A 123 -4.69 -12.26 16.18
CA ASN A 123 -5.12 -13.66 16.31
C ASN A 123 -5.83 -14.18 15.03
N GLY A 124 -5.33 -13.77 13.86
CA GLY A 124 -5.89 -14.09 12.55
C GLY A 124 -7.23 -13.40 12.24
N LYS A 125 -7.77 -12.55 13.12
CA LYS A 125 -9.08 -11.92 12.95
C LYS A 125 -8.95 -10.42 12.72
N PRO A 126 -9.84 -9.80 11.93
CA PRO A 126 -9.88 -8.35 11.81
C PRO A 126 -10.20 -7.71 13.18
N VAL A 127 -9.45 -6.68 13.55
CA VAL A 127 -9.75 -5.86 14.72
C VAL A 127 -10.94 -4.97 14.39
N VAL A 128 -12.07 -5.22 15.06
CA VAL A 128 -13.30 -4.43 14.87
C VAL A 128 -13.10 -3.03 15.45
N ASN A 129 -13.62 -2.03 14.73
CA ASN A 129 -13.59 -0.59 15.00
C ASN A 129 -13.16 -0.24 16.45
N PRO A 130 -11.99 0.40 16.62
CA PRO A 130 -11.41 0.54 17.93
C PRO A 130 -12.10 1.64 18.75
N GLY A 131 -13.31 1.38 19.21
CA GLY A 131 -14.00 2.09 20.30
C GLY A 131 -13.79 3.61 20.38
N ASP A 132 -13.63 4.10 21.61
CA ASP A 132 -13.37 5.52 21.85
C ASP A 132 -11.92 5.86 21.51
N LEU A 133 -11.75 6.99 20.83
CA LEU A 133 -10.46 7.52 20.42
C LEU A 133 -10.03 8.62 21.39
N THR A 134 -8.84 8.50 21.97
CA THR A 134 -8.19 9.58 22.71
C THR A 134 -6.93 10.00 21.96
N ALA A 135 -6.49 11.22 22.18
CA ALA A 135 -5.24 11.71 21.65
C ALA A 135 -4.43 12.43 22.72
N ARG A 136 -3.10 12.32 22.66
CA ARG A 136 -2.17 13.00 23.56
C ARG A 136 -1.04 13.64 22.76
N LEU A 137 -0.74 14.90 23.06
CA LEU A 137 0.44 15.56 22.50
C LEU A 137 1.70 15.01 23.16
N LEU A 138 2.64 14.53 22.33
CA LEU A 138 3.95 14.09 22.77
C LEU A 138 4.93 15.27 22.78
N GLU A 139 6.00 15.14 23.56
CA GLU A 139 7.04 16.18 23.70
C GLU A 139 7.74 16.52 22.37
N ASP A 140 7.78 15.58 21.44
CA ASP A 140 8.38 15.73 20.11
C ASP A 140 7.44 16.34 19.06
N GLY A 141 6.25 16.81 19.48
CA GLY A 141 5.25 17.45 18.63
C GLY A 141 4.39 16.47 17.83
N ARG A 142 4.56 15.16 18.00
CA ARG A 142 3.62 14.17 17.44
C ARG A 142 2.35 14.08 18.28
N LEU A 143 1.22 13.78 17.64
CA LEU A 143 -0.01 13.47 18.35
C LEU A 143 -0.22 11.96 18.39
N MET A 144 -0.22 11.37 19.60
CA MET A 144 -0.48 9.96 19.81
C MET A 144 -1.98 9.71 19.97
N PHE A 145 -2.55 9.02 19.00
CA PHE A 145 -3.89 8.47 19.08
C PHE A 145 -3.87 7.11 19.77
N SER A 146 -4.74 6.95 20.74
CA SER A 146 -4.97 5.69 21.44
C SER A 146 -6.43 5.32 21.30
N SER A 147 -6.67 4.07 20.94
CA SER A 147 -8.02 3.56 20.76
C SER A 147 -8.15 2.22 21.47
N VAL A 148 -9.25 2.03 22.19
CA VAL A 148 -9.54 0.78 22.92
C VAL A 148 -10.81 0.18 22.32
N GLY A 149 -10.63 -0.81 21.44
CA GLY A 149 -11.77 -1.50 20.85
C GLY A 149 -12.61 -2.26 21.89
N LYS A 150 -13.84 -2.64 21.51
CA LYS A 150 -14.76 -3.44 22.35
C LYS A 150 -14.15 -4.75 22.85
N ASN A 151 -13.15 -5.28 22.14
CA ASN A 151 -12.41 -6.48 22.52
C ASN A 151 -11.15 -6.19 23.36
N LYS A 152 -11.03 -5.00 23.96
CA LYS A 152 -9.84 -4.50 24.70
C LYS A 152 -8.55 -4.47 23.87
N ALA A 153 -8.65 -4.53 22.54
CA ALA A 153 -7.53 -4.35 21.65
C ALA A 153 -7.14 -2.87 21.66
N ARG A 154 -6.02 -2.56 22.32
CA ARG A 154 -5.40 -1.23 22.28
C ARG A 154 -4.63 -1.06 20.98
N ILE A 155 -4.88 0.03 20.27
CA ILE A 155 -4.07 0.46 19.13
C ILE A 155 -3.55 1.85 19.45
N ASN A 156 -2.23 2.02 19.36
CA ASN A 156 -1.54 3.28 19.58
C ASN A 156 -0.83 3.70 18.29
N VAL A 157 -1.05 4.94 17.87
CA VAL A 157 -0.51 5.50 16.63
C VAL A 157 -0.08 6.94 16.90
N ALA A 158 1.22 7.20 16.87
CA ALA A 158 1.71 8.56 16.83
C ALA A 158 1.68 9.10 15.39
N VAL A 159 1.25 10.34 15.23
CA VAL A 159 1.06 10.98 13.93
C VAL A 159 1.80 12.31 13.89
N LYS A 160 2.46 12.57 12.76
CA LYS A 160 2.96 13.88 12.37
C LYS A 160 2.34 14.28 11.04
N LEU A 161 1.96 15.55 10.91
CA LEU A 161 1.44 16.12 9.67
C LEU A 161 2.49 17.04 9.05
N ARG A 162 2.70 16.92 7.73
CA ARG A 162 3.32 17.95 6.90
C ARG A 162 2.21 18.65 6.13
N ALA A 163 2.11 19.96 6.27
CA ALA A 163 1.03 20.75 5.71
C ALA A 163 1.51 21.56 4.51
N TYR A 164 0.63 21.74 3.53
CA TYR A 164 0.94 22.46 2.31
C TYR A 164 -0.20 23.42 1.96
N ASN A 165 0.13 24.64 1.55
CA ASN A 165 -0.83 25.56 0.98
C ASN A 165 -1.08 25.19 -0.49
N ILE A 166 -2.32 24.77 -0.78
CA ILE A 166 -2.73 24.29 -2.09
C ILE A 166 -3.67 25.25 -2.80
N SER A 167 -3.82 26.47 -2.29
CA SER A 167 -4.65 27.52 -2.88
C SER A 167 -4.25 27.80 -4.33
N GLY A 168 -5.25 27.93 -5.22
CA GLY A 168 -5.05 28.14 -6.66
C GLY A 168 -4.50 26.94 -7.42
N ARG A 169 -4.23 25.81 -6.76
CA ARG A 169 -3.71 24.61 -7.43
C ARG A 169 -4.85 23.80 -8.08
N PRO A 170 -4.59 23.14 -9.23
CA PRO A 170 -5.57 22.30 -9.90
C PRO A 170 -5.92 21.06 -9.07
N VAL A 171 -7.22 20.84 -8.86
CA VAL A 171 -7.75 19.84 -7.92
C VAL A 171 -7.40 18.40 -8.31
N LEU A 172 -7.35 18.10 -9.62
CA LEU A 172 -7.11 16.74 -10.14
C LEU A 172 -5.81 16.09 -9.62
N HIS A 173 -4.80 16.90 -9.24
CA HIS A 173 -3.50 16.41 -8.81
C HIS A 173 -3.47 15.97 -7.34
N PHE A 174 -4.54 16.21 -6.59
CA PHE A 174 -4.56 16.03 -5.14
C PHE A 174 -5.39 14.82 -4.70
N LEU A 175 -6.22 14.25 -5.58
CA LEU A 175 -6.86 12.97 -5.29
C LEU A 175 -5.89 11.80 -5.58
N ARG A 176 -5.12 11.43 -4.54
CA ARG A 176 -4.08 10.39 -4.60
C ARG A 176 -4.43 9.16 -3.76
N ASN A 177 -3.98 8.00 -4.22
CA ASN A 177 -3.94 6.78 -3.40
C ASN A 177 -2.68 6.75 -2.51
N VAL A 178 -2.56 5.75 -1.63
CA VAL A 178 -1.42 5.65 -0.69
C VAL A 178 -0.07 5.43 -1.37
N SER A 179 -0.06 5.03 -2.64
CA SER A 179 1.16 4.86 -3.44
C SER A 179 1.50 6.13 -4.23
N ASN A 180 0.88 7.27 -3.88
CA ASN A 180 1.03 8.56 -4.54
C ASN A 180 0.64 8.56 -6.03
N GLN A 181 -0.23 7.65 -6.45
CA GLN A 181 -0.77 7.63 -7.80
C GLN A 181 -2.13 8.33 -7.84
N PRO A 182 -2.55 8.86 -9.00
CA PRO A 182 -3.91 9.36 -9.16
C PRO A 182 -4.94 8.29 -8.79
N ASP A 183 -5.91 8.64 -7.96
CA ASP A 183 -7.05 7.77 -7.70
C ASP A 183 -7.86 7.52 -8.99
N SER A 184 -8.62 6.44 -9.03
CA SER A 184 -9.50 6.11 -10.17
C SER A 184 -10.43 7.26 -10.59
N LEU A 185 -10.90 8.10 -9.65
CA LEU A 185 -11.74 9.25 -9.98
C LEU A 185 -10.94 10.49 -10.41
N ALA A 186 -9.65 10.59 -10.05
CA ALA A 186 -8.80 11.70 -10.47
C ALA A 186 -8.71 11.80 -12.00
N TRP A 187 -8.72 10.65 -12.68
CA TRP A 187 -8.72 10.56 -14.14
C TRP A 187 -9.94 11.19 -14.82
N TYR A 188 -11.04 11.42 -14.10
CA TYR A 188 -12.27 12.00 -14.64
C TYR A 188 -12.54 13.42 -14.13
N MET A 189 -11.61 14.00 -13.37
CA MET A 189 -11.77 15.36 -12.84
C MET A 189 -11.55 16.41 -13.91
N ASP A 190 -12.32 17.49 -13.84
CA ASP A 190 -12.11 18.66 -14.68
C ASP A 190 -10.80 19.36 -14.29
N LYS A 191 -9.95 19.59 -15.30
CA LYS A 191 -8.64 20.24 -15.15
C LYS A 191 -8.71 21.72 -14.76
N ASN A 192 -9.85 22.36 -14.96
CA ASN A 192 -10.04 23.79 -14.71
C ASN A 192 -10.48 24.07 -13.26
N ILE A 193 -10.84 23.06 -12.48
CA ILE A 193 -11.21 23.25 -11.08
C ILE A 193 -9.94 23.46 -10.27
N THR A 194 -9.87 24.60 -9.59
CA THR A 194 -8.78 24.96 -8.68
C THR A 194 -9.27 25.09 -7.25
N PHE A 195 -8.38 24.85 -6.30
CA PHE A 195 -8.66 25.11 -4.89
C PHE A 195 -8.80 26.62 -4.59
N PRO A 196 -9.80 27.03 -3.79
CA PRO A 196 -9.92 28.42 -3.34
C PRO A 196 -8.84 28.80 -2.32
N ALA A 197 -8.73 30.09 -2.02
CA ALA A 197 -7.82 30.60 -1.00
C ALA A 197 -8.08 29.97 0.38
N GLY A 198 -7.00 29.70 1.13
CA GLY A 198 -7.07 29.04 2.44
C GLY A 198 -7.22 27.51 2.35
N SER A 199 -7.02 26.92 1.18
CA SER A 199 -7.02 25.46 1.02
C SER A 199 -5.69 24.85 1.46
N GLU A 200 -5.76 23.83 2.30
CA GLU A 200 -4.59 23.15 2.87
C GLU A 200 -4.69 21.64 2.61
N ALA A 201 -3.56 21.02 2.28
CA ALA A 201 -3.41 19.57 2.22
C ALA A 201 -2.34 19.08 3.19
N TYR A 202 -2.49 17.85 3.66
CA TYR A 202 -1.66 17.24 4.67
C TYR A 202 -1.19 15.85 4.23
N ILE A 203 0.12 15.62 4.36
CA ILE A 203 0.72 14.28 4.31
C ILE A 203 0.95 13.83 5.74
N ALA A 204 0.49 12.63 6.07
CA ALA A 204 0.66 12.07 7.41
C ALA A 204 1.81 11.07 7.43
N THR A 205 2.60 11.10 8.50
CA THR A 205 3.54 10.03 8.86
C THR A 205 3.08 9.40 10.16
N PHE A 206 3.06 8.09 10.20
CA PHE A 206 2.59 7.29 11.33
C PHE A 206 3.72 6.51 11.98
N TRP A 207 3.61 6.30 13.29
CA TRP A 207 4.42 5.37 14.06
C TRP A 207 3.48 4.53 14.91
N LEU A 208 3.42 3.22 14.67
CA LEU A 208 2.61 2.32 15.47
C LEU A 208 3.33 1.94 16.75
N GLY A 209 2.58 1.71 17.83
CA GLY A 209 3.16 1.25 19.11
C GLY A 209 3.54 -0.23 19.15
N ASP A 210 3.12 -1.00 18.15
CA ASP A 210 3.30 -2.45 18.06
C ASP A 210 3.58 -2.85 16.59
N ASP A 211 4.18 -4.03 16.40
CA ASP A 211 4.17 -4.68 15.08
C ASP A 211 2.73 -5.07 14.75
N GLU A 212 2.24 -4.66 13.60
CA GLU A 212 0.87 -4.90 13.16
C GLU A 212 0.81 -5.53 11.77
N ILE A 213 -0.30 -6.21 11.50
CA ILE A 213 -0.56 -6.82 10.19
C ILE A 213 -1.78 -6.15 9.58
N VAL A 214 -1.67 -5.84 8.30
CA VAL A 214 -2.77 -5.31 7.50
C VAL A 214 -2.90 -6.07 6.20
N VAL A 215 -4.14 -6.36 5.83
CA VAL A 215 -4.45 -6.95 4.53
C VAL A 215 -4.65 -5.79 3.55
N PRO A 216 -3.77 -5.60 2.56
CA PRO A 216 -3.80 -4.42 1.69
C PRO A 216 -5.01 -4.37 0.75
N ALA A 217 -5.71 -5.49 0.53
CA ALA A 217 -6.94 -5.53 -0.24
C ALA A 217 -7.90 -6.58 0.33
N THR A 218 -9.14 -6.19 0.63
CA THR A 218 -10.17 -7.04 1.24
C THR A 218 -10.46 -8.33 0.47
N ASN A 219 -10.34 -8.28 -0.86
CA ASN A 219 -10.55 -9.41 -1.76
C ASN A 219 -9.27 -10.20 -2.09
N SER A 220 -8.12 -9.84 -1.52
CA SER A 220 -6.89 -10.60 -1.73
C SER A 220 -6.98 -11.98 -1.07
N PHE A 221 -6.78 -13.03 -1.85
CA PHE A 221 -6.75 -14.41 -1.36
C PHE A 221 -5.84 -15.24 -2.25
N THR A 222 -5.04 -16.11 -1.64
CA THR A 222 -4.08 -16.96 -2.36
C THR A 222 -4.67 -18.29 -2.82
N GLY A 223 -5.89 -18.60 -2.38
CA GLY A 223 -6.55 -19.87 -2.68
C GLY A 223 -6.26 -21.00 -1.68
N THR A 224 -5.41 -20.78 -0.67
CA THR A 224 -4.91 -21.82 0.26
C THR A 224 -5.33 -21.59 1.70
N LYS A 225 -5.33 -22.67 2.51
CA LYS A 225 -5.74 -22.64 3.92
C LYS A 225 -4.58 -22.44 4.89
N THR A 226 -3.39 -22.90 4.54
CA THR A 226 -2.18 -22.80 5.37
C THR A 226 -0.99 -22.30 4.56
N ILE A 227 0.01 -21.74 5.23
CA ILE A 227 1.25 -21.29 4.57
C ILE A 227 1.96 -22.47 3.90
N GLU A 228 1.91 -23.67 4.48
CA GLU A 228 2.48 -24.86 3.84
C GLU A 228 1.77 -25.21 2.51
N GLU A 229 0.45 -25.09 2.46
CA GLU A 229 -0.32 -25.30 1.23
C GLU A 229 0.01 -24.20 0.20
N LEU A 230 0.20 -22.95 0.64
CA LEU A 230 0.68 -21.85 -0.21
C LEU A 230 2.03 -22.21 -0.86
N MET A 231 3.01 -22.60 -0.04
CA MET A 231 4.36 -22.91 -0.52
C MET A 231 4.35 -24.05 -1.55
N ASN A 232 3.55 -25.09 -1.29
CA ASN A 232 3.43 -26.21 -2.22
C ASN A 232 2.72 -25.83 -3.52
N ARG A 233 1.65 -25.01 -3.44
CA ARG A 233 0.90 -24.54 -4.60
C ARG A 233 1.76 -23.69 -5.55
N TYR A 234 2.59 -22.82 -5.00
CA TYR A 234 3.44 -21.89 -5.76
C TYR A 234 4.92 -22.29 -5.68
N SER A 235 5.20 -23.59 -5.87
CA SER A 235 6.55 -24.13 -5.87
C SER A 235 7.17 -24.16 -7.28
N LYS A 236 8.46 -24.50 -7.40
CA LYS A 236 9.22 -24.49 -8.67
C LYS A 236 8.57 -25.20 -9.86
N THR A 237 7.66 -26.14 -9.62
CA THR A 237 6.94 -26.89 -10.67
C THR A 237 5.60 -26.28 -11.07
N ALA A 238 5.17 -25.19 -10.43
CA ALA A 238 3.89 -24.53 -10.62
C ALA A 238 4.08 -23.06 -11.05
N ALA A 239 2.99 -22.42 -11.50
CA ALA A 239 3.00 -21.00 -11.82
C ALA A 239 3.35 -20.16 -10.57
N PRO A 240 4.15 -19.08 -10.70
CA PRO A 240 4.52 -18.24 -9.57
C PRO A 240 3.35 -17.40 -9.07
N LEU A 241 3.43 -16.99 -7.79
CA LEU A 241 2.48 -16.04 -7.21
C LEU A 241 2.99 -14.62 -7.41
N CYS A 242 2.29 -13.80 -8.20
CA CYS A 242 2.68 -12.41 -8.37
C CYS A 242 2.45 -11.60 -7.10
N MET A 243 3.48 -10.88 -6.68
CA MET A 243 3.38 -9.88 -5.63
C MET A 243 2.73 -8.61 -6.17
N SER A 244 2.08 -7.88 -5.26
CA SER A 244 1.72 -6.50 -5.55
C SER A 244 2.97 -5.66 -5.74
N TYR A 245 2.89 -4.62 -6.57
CA TYR A 245 3.97 -3.66 -6.80
C TYR A 245 3.41 -2.22 -6.78
N VAL A 246 4.29 -1.24 -6.66
CA VAL A 246 3.96 0.17 -6.87
C VAL A 246 4.04 0.42 -8.37
N HIS A 247 2.90 0.61 -9.03
CA HIS A 247 2.88 0.82 -10.48
C HIS A 247 3.64 2.11 -10.88
N SER A 248 4.59 1.99 -11.80
CA SER A 248 5.48 3.07 -12.21
C SER A 248 6.15 2.70 -13.54
N GLN A 249 6.83 3.64 -14.19
CA GLN A 249 7.53 3.38 -15.46
C GLN A 249 8.76 2.47 -15.31
N VAL A 250 9.30 2.34 -14.09
CA VAL A 250 10.59 1.67 -13.83
C VAL A 250 10.47 0.44 -12.93
N THR A 251 9.25 0.07 -12.56
CA THR A 251 8.98 -1.05 -11.64
C THR A 251 8.41 -2.23 -12.38
N ALA A 252 8.81 -3.42 -11.97
CA ALA A 252 8.22 -4.66 -12.43
C ALA A 252 7.82 -5.52 -11.23
N PRO A 253 6.63 -6.16 -11.25
CA PRO A 253 6.26 -7.08 -10.19
C PRO A 253 7.23 -8.26 -10.15
N TYR A 254 7.35 -8.89 -8.98
CA TYR A 254 8.00 -10.19 -8.83
C TYR A 254 6.97 -11.31 -8.68
N GLY A 255 7.17 -12.41 -9.39
CA GLY A 255 6.59 -13.70 -9.10
C GLY A 255 7.41 -14.42 -8.01
N VAL A 256 6.73 -14.90 -6.97
CA VAL A 256 7.34 -15.65 -5.87
C VAL A 256 7.26 -17.14 -6.16
N ILE A 257 8.40 -17.83 -6.01
CA ILE A 257 8.50 -19.28 -6.06
C ILE A 257 9.05 -19.81 -4.74
N PHE A 258 8.27 -20.66 -4.09
CA PHE A 258 8.65 -21.30 -2.84
C PHE A 258 9.32 -22.66 -3.06
N PRO A 259 10.18 -23.11 -2.14
CA PRO A 259 10.56 -24.51 -2.09
C PRO A 259 9.40 -25.35 -1.57
N ARG A 260 9.37 -26.61 -2.01
CA ARG A 260 8.34 -27.56 -1.62
C ARG A 260 8.50 -27.94 -0.14
N VAL A 261 7.39 -27.99 0.58
CA VAL A 261 7.31 -28.52 1.94
C VAL A 261 6.85 -29.97 1.87
N GLY A 262 7.47 -30.85 2.65
CA GLY A 262 7.10 -32.26 2.69
C GLY A 262 5.59 -32.45 2.96
N THR A 263 4.94 -33.31 2.18
CA THR A 263 3.50 -33.59 2.30
C THR A 263 3.21 -34.89 3.03
N THR A 264 4.22 -35.73 3.25
CA THR A 264 4.09 -37.00 3.96
C THR A 264 3.79 -36.74 5.44
N PRO A 265 2.66 -37.23 5.97
CA PRO A 265 2.31 -37.01 7.37
C PRO A 265 3.36 -37.63 8.31
N ILE A 266 3.71 -36.90 9.37
CA ILE A 266 4.66 -37.33 10.39
C ILE A 266 3.93 -37.64 11.69
N ARG A 267 4.40 -38.65 12.43
CA ARG A 267 3.91 -38.92 13.79
C ARG A 267 4.65 -38.03 14.77
N VAL A 268 3.90 -37.17 15.46
CA VAL A 268 4.43 -36.26 16.49
C VAL A 268 3.84 -36.67 17.84
N THR A 269 4.70 -36.97 18.80
CA THR A 269 4.30 -37.26 20.18
C THR A 269 4.55 -36.04 21.05
N ARG A 270 3.50 -35.51 21.67
CA ARG A 270 3.57 -34.39 22.62
C ARG A 270 3.32 -34.87 24.04
N GLU A 271 4.16 -34.42 24.97
CA GLU A 271 3.98 -34.66 26.39
C GLU A 271 3.13 -33.54 27.01
N ILE A 272 2.02 -33.90 27.64
CA ILE A 272 1.20 -32.99 28.44
C ILE A 272 1.77 -33.05 29.86
N ARG A 273 2.20 -31.88 30.37
CA ARG A 273 2.76 -31.73 31.71
C ARG A 273 1.78 -31.00 32.62
N ASN A 274 1.74 -31.37 33.91
CA ASN A 274 0.97 -30.62 34.90
C ASN A 274 1.70 -29.32 35.30
N ALA A 275 1.06 -28.49 36.15
CA ALA A 275 1.63 -27.25 36.65
C ALA A 275 2.97 -27.42 37.41
N LYS A 276 3.30 -28.65 37.84
CA LYS A 276 4.57 -29.01 38.49
C LYS A 276 5.61 -29.58 37.51
N GLY A 277 5.35 -29.55 36.20
CA GLY A 277 6.27 -30.03 35.16
C GLY A 277 6.30 -31.55 34.95
N VAL A 278 5.48 -32.32 35.67
CA VAL A 278 5.41 -33.79 35.57
C VAL A 278 4.58 -34.20 34.36
N VAL A 279 5.09 -35.11 33.55
CA VAL A 279 4.39 -35.67 32.38
C VAL A 279 3.20 -36.49 32.85
N VAL A 280 1.99 -36.02 32.53
CA VAL A 280 0.73 -36.66 32.91
C VAL A 280 0.18 -37.53 31.79
N ARG A 281 0.53 -37.21 30.53
CA ARG A 281 0.02 -37.92 29.35
C ARG A 281 0.94 -37.70 28.16
N ARG A 282 1.11 -38.72 27.32
CA ARG A 282 1.68 -38.59 25.98
C ARG A 282 0.58 -38.70 24.94
N VAL A 283 0.57 -37.79 23.97
CA VAL A 283 -0.40 -37.78 22.88
C VAL A 283 0.36 -37.83 21.56
N THR A 284 0.20 -38.93 20.84
CA THR A 284 0.74 -39.06 19.48
C THR A 284 -0.32 -38.65 18.48
N ARG A 285 -0.01 -37.71 17.60
CA ARG A 285 -0.87 -37.30 16.48
C ARG A 285 -0.09 -37.37 15.18
N THR A 286 -0.80 -37.72 14.13
CA THR A 286 -0.31 -37.55 12.77
C THR A 286 -0.51 -36.09 12.38
N GLU A 287 0.57 -35.39 12.07
CA GLU A 287 0.56 -33.98 11.66
C GLU A 287 1.22 -33.86 10.27
N THR A 288 0.71 -32.97 9.42
CA THR A 288 1.43 -32.59 8.19
C THR A 288 2.69 -31.80 8.55
N PRO A 289 3.83 -32.05 7.87
CA PRO A 289 5.06 -31.31 8.11
C PRO A 289 4.83 -29.80 8.02
N LYS A 290 5.43 -29.06 8.95
CA LYS A 290 5.40 -27.60 8.96
C LYS A 290 6.58 -27.06 8.18
N ALA A 291 6.40 -25.90 7.55
CA ALA A 291 7.50 -25.18 6.94
C ALA A 291 8.56 -24.83 7.99
N ALA A 292 9.83 -24.86 7.59
CA ALA A 292 10.92 -24.43 8.46
C ALA A 292 10.70 -22.97 8.90
N PRO A 293 11.10 -22.59 10.14
CA PRO A 293 10.93 -21.24 10.65
C PRO A 293 11.59 -20.16 9.76
N THR A 294 12.65 -20.54 9.03
CA THR A 294 13.32 -19.69 8.04
C THR A 294 13.74 -20.53 6.83
N GLY A 295 13.93 -19.89 5.68
CA GLY A 295 14.49 -20.51 4.48
C GLY A 295 14.53 -19.55 3.29
N GLN A 296 14.97 -20.04 2.12
CA GLN A 296 15.19 -19.21 0.92
C GLN A 296 14.17 -19.48 -0.17
N LEU A 297 13.63 -18.41 -0.75
CA LEU A 297 12.73 -18.44 -1.91
C LEU A 297 13.34 -17.68 -3.09
N SER A 298 12.77 -17.88 -4.27
CA SER A 298 13.18 -17.20 -5.50
C SER A 298 12.13 -16.17 -5.92
N LEU A 299 12.62 -15.03 -6.40
CA LEU A 299 11.82 -13.96 -6.98
C LEU A 299 12.18 -13.83 -8.45
N LEU A 300 11.20 -13.98 -9.33
CA LEU A 300 11.34 -13.84 -10.78
C LEU A 300 10.66 -12.55 -11.23
N LYS A 301 11.33 -11.69 -11.99
CA LYS A 301 10.66 -10.52 -12.56
C LYS A 301 9.53 -10.96 -13.48
N ALA A 302 8.35 -10.40 -13.28
CA ALA A 302 7.15 -10.66 -14.06
C ALA A 302 6.85 -9.48 -15.00
N THR A 303 6.09 -9.76 -16.06
CA THR A 303 5.65 -8.75 -17.02
C THR A 303 4.73 -7.72 -16.33
N PRO A 304 5.07 -6.42 -16.33
CA PRO A 304 4.20 -5.39 -15.78
C PRO A 304 2.87 -5.32 -16.55
N GLY A 305 1.77 -5.08 -15.84
CA GLY A 305 0.45 -4.85 -16.45
C GLY A 305 -0.27 -6.09 -16.98
N ALA A 306 0.38 -7.25 -16.99
CA ALA A 306 -0.26 -8.51 -17.37
C ALA A 306 -1.41 -8.87 -16.40
N LEU A 307 -2.49 -9.45 -16.95
CA LEU A 307 -3.65 -9.89 -16.16
C LEU A 307 -3.28 -11.08 -15.25
N PHE A 308 -2.34 -11.90 -15.70
CA PHE A 308 -1.81 -13.06 -15.00
C PHE A 308 -0.32 -12.87 -14.68
N CYS A 309 0.20 -13.72 -13.80
CA CYS A 309 1.61 -13.69 -13.44
C CYS A 309 2.47 -14.31 -14.56
N GLU A 310 2.83 -13.48 -15.53
CA GLU A 310 3.64 -13.89 -16.68
C GLU A 310 5.12 -13.65 -16.40
N ILE A 311 5.92 -14.71 -16.50
CA ILE A 311 7.38 -14.62 -16.34
C ILE A 311 8.03 -14.68 -17.72
N PRO A 312 8.79 -13.64 -18.13
CA PRO A 312 9.61 -13.71 -19.33
C PRO A 312 10.62 -14.87 -19.27
N LYS A 313 10.91 -15.50 -20.42
CA LYS A 313 11.82 -16.66 -20.48
C LYS A 313 13.21 -16.35 -19.90
N ASP A 314 13.72 -15.14 -20.10
CA ASP A 314 15.04 -14.70 -19.64
C ASP A 314 14.97 -13.85 -18.35
N SER A 315 13.96 -14.09 -17.52
CA SER A 315 13.76 -13.33 -16.29
C SER A 315 14.89 -13.52 -15.28
N SER A 316 15.42 -12.41 -14.76
CA SER A 316 16.43 -12.42 -13.71
C SER A 316 15.88 -13.02 -12.42
N VAL A 317 16.65 -13.91 -11.80
CA VAL A 317 16.32 -14.51 -10.51
C VAL A 317 16.97 -13.69 -9.39
N ALA A 318 16.14 -13.08 -8.54
CA ALA A 318 16.56 -12.57 -7.25
C ALA A 318 16.24 -13.59 -6.15
N LYS A 319 16.94 -13.49 -5.01
CA LYS A 319 16.66 -14.33 -3.84
C LYS A 319 15.97 -13.49 -2.76
N ALA A 320 15.23 -14.19 -1.90
CA ALA A 320 14.72 -13.64 -0.67
C ALA A 320 14.74 -14.72 0.41
N THR A 321 14.72 -14.30 1.66
CA THR A 321 14.55 -15.18 2.80
C THR A 321 13.12 -15.05 3.31
N TRP A 322 12.47 -16.16 3.68
CA TRP A 322 11.25 -16.07 4.49
C TRP A 322 11.56 -16.28 5.96
N LYS A 323 10.75 -15.66 6.81
CA LYS A 323 10.77 -15.85 8.27
C LYS A 323 9.35 -16.03 8.78
N MET A 324 9.12 -17.13 9.49
CA MET A 324 7.86 -17.36 10.19
C MET A 324 7.85 -16.57 11.49
N ARG A 325 6.81 -15.75 11.68
CA ARG A 325 6.60 -14.92 12.87
C ARG A 325 5.18 -15.14 13.41
N SER A 326 5.02 -14.87 14.70
CA SER A 326 3.71 -14.64 15.30
C SER A 326 3.65 -13.14 15.64
N ILE A 327 2.80 -12.39 14.95
CA ILE A 327 2.62 -10.96 15.16
C ILE A 327 1.19 -10.75 15.66
N GLN A 328 1.05 -10.21 16.88
CA GLN A 328 -0.25 -10.08 17.55
C GLN A 328 -1.08 -11.38 17.56
N GLY A 329 -0.41 -12.53 17.73
CA GLY A 329 -1.01 -13.87 17.72
C GLY A 329 -1.42 -14.41 16.34
N THR A 330 -1.18 -13.66 15.27
CA THR A 330 -1.38 -14.11 13.88
C THR A 330 -0.11 -14.73 13.34
N ARG A 331 -0.22 -15.92 12.72
CA ARG A 331 0.91 -16.59 12.07
C ARG A 331 1.19 -15.93 10.72
N VAL A 332 2.43 -15.48 10.53
CA VAL A 332 2.88 -14.74 9.34
C VAL A 332 4.14 -15.36 8.77
N MET A 333 4.21 -15.50 7.45
CA MET A 333 5.44 -15.69 6.69
C MET A 333 5.86 -14.35 6.11
N GLU A 334 6.84 -13.72 6.75
CA GLU A 334 7.45 -12.49 6.28
C GLU A 334 8.44 -12.80 5.15
N ILE A 335 8.41 -12.03 4.06
CA ILE A 335 9.38 -12.11 2.98
C ILE A 335 10.38 -10.96 3.17
N ILE A 336 11.66 -11.32 3.19
CA ILE A 336 12.80 -10.41 3.34
C ILE A 336 13.61 -10.51 2.05
N PRO A 337 13.38 -9.62 1.07
CA PRO A 337 14.12 -9.60 -0.19
C PRO A 337 15.59 -9.26 0.03
N ASP A 338 16.46 -9.75 -0.86
CA ASP A 338 17.83 -9.29 -0.94
C ASP A 338 17.91 -7.79 -1.25
N LYS A 339 19.02 -7.14 -0.87
CA LYS A 339 19.22 -5.69 -1.03
C LYS A 339 19.10 -5.19 -2.49
N SER A 340 19.27 -6.07 -3.46
CA SER A 340 19.14 -5.75 -4.89
C SER A 340 17.68 -5.60 -5.35
N VAL A 341 16.71 -6.05 -4.56
CA VAL A 341 15.29 -5.95 -4.89
C VAL A 341 14.78 -4.57 -4.45
N ASN A 342 14.26 -3.80 -5.41
CA ASN A 342 13.67 -2.51 -5.12
C ASN A 342 12.37 -2.70 -4.31
N PRO A 343 12.17 -2.04 -3.16
CA PRO A 343 10.92 -2.11 -2.40
C PRO A 343 9.66 -1.87 -3.24
N ALA A 344 9.76 -1.01 -4.25
CA ALA A 344 8.65 -0.67 -5.12
C ALA A 344 8.16 -1.88 -5.95
N ASP A 345 9.07 -2.77 -6.37
CA ASP A 345 8.76 -3.98 -7.13
C ASP A 345 8.00 -5.03 -6.30
N ILE A 346 7.98 -4.86 -4.97
CA ILE A 346 7.24 -5.70 -4.02
C ILE A 346 6.10 -4.94 -3.32
N GLY A 347 5.78 -3.74 -3.81
CA GLY A 347 4.58 -3.01 -3.41
C GLY A 347 4.75 -2.07 -2.23
N VAL A 348 5.99 -1.75 -1.87
CA VAL A 348 6.34 -0.82 -0.79
C VAL A 348 7.02 0.41 -1.37
N GLN A 349 6.55 1.61 -1.02
CA GLN A 349 7.25 2.82 -1.42
C GLN A 349 8.65 2.86 -0.78
N PRO A 350 9.73 3.21 -1.51
CA PRO A 350 11.09 3.21 -0.95
C PRO A 350 11.25 4.05 0.33
N VAL A 351 10.53 5.16 0.47
CA VAL A 351 10.49 5.98 1.69
C VAL A 351 10.02 5.18 2.93
N ASN A 352 9.19 4.15 2.73
CA ASN A 352 8.61 3.30 3.78
C ASN A 352 9.37 1.98 3.96
N ARG A 353 10.55 1.81 3.35
CA ARG A 353 11.28 0.53 3.34
C ARG A 353 11.63 -0.03 4.73
N THR A 354 11.75 0.82 5.75
CA THR A 354 12.06 0.38 7.12
C THR A 354 10.79 0.05 7.90
N GLY A 355 9.72 0.83 7.68
CA GLY A 355 8.45 0.67 8.41
C GLY A 355 7.49 -0.36 7.84
N VAL A 356 7.66 -0.81 6.58
CA VAL A 356 6.71 -1.73 5.92
C VAL A 356 7.43 -2.93 5.33
N GLY A 357 7.12 -4.12 5.85
CA GLY A 357 7.44 -5.41 5.24
C GLY A 357 6.25 -6.00 4.48
N VAL A 358 6.48 -7.09 3.75
CA VAL A 358 5.45 -7.83 3.00
C VAL A 358 5.50 -9.32 3.34
N GLY A 359 4.40 -10.02 3.14
CA GLY A 359 4.35 -11.45 3.38
C GLY A 359 2.97 -12.05 3.22
N PHE A 360 2.75 -13.16 3.92
CA PHE A 360 1.50 -13.92 3.92
C PHE A 360 1.07 -14.24 5.35
N ALA A 361 -0.20 -14.07 5.67
CA ALA A 361 -0.74 -14.39 7.00
C ALA A 361 -1.87 -15.41 6.91
N GLU A 362 -1.93 -16.30 7.91
CA GLU A 362 -3.08 -17.15 8.15
C GLU A 362 -4.14 -16.35 8.90
N THR A 363 -5.29 -16.12 8.24
CA THR A 363 -6.42 -15.36 8.79
C THR A 363 -7.66 -16.23 8.89
N ALA A 364 -8.50 -15.97 9.89
CA ALA A 364 -9.80 -16.59 10.04
C ALA A 364 -10.83 -15.79 9.23
N ARG A 365 -11.55 -16.48 8.33
CA ARG A 365 -12.70 -15.93 7.61
C ARG A 365 -13.91 -16.82 7.78
N THR A 366 -15.08 -16.21 7.85
CA THR A 366 -16.35 -16.93 7.78
C THR A 366 -16.70 -17.19 6.32
N ILE A 367 -16.73 -18.46 5.92
CA ILE A 367 -17.10 -18.89 4.56
C ILE A 367 -18.34 -19.78 4.69
N LYS A 368 -19.46 -19.36 4.07
CA LYS A 368 -20.74 -20.09 4.12
C LYS A 368 -21.16 -20.45 5.57
N GLY A 369 -21.02 -19.50 6.50
CA GLY A 369 -21.38 -19.69 7.91
C GLY A 369 -20.39 -20.50 8.75
N ARG A 370 -19.29 -21.03 8.17
CA ARG A 370 -18.26 -21.77 8.89
C ARG A 370 -16.96 -20.97 8.99
N GLN A 371 -16.31 -21.02 10.16
CA GLN A 371 -14.97 -20.46 10.32
C GLN A 371 -13.96 -21.31 9.56
N ALA A 372 -13.18 -20.67 8.68
CA ALA A 372 -12.11 -21.30 7.91
C ALA A 372 -10.84 -20.46 8.02
N THR A 373 -9.69 -21.15 8.02
CA THR A 373 -8.40 -20.46 7.88
C THR A 373 -8.10 -20.26 6.39
N VAL A 374 -7.61 -19.08 6.05
CA VAL A 374 -7.22 -18.69 4.70
C VAL A 374 -5.91 -17.93 4.74
N VAL A 375 -5.06 -18.15 3.74
CA VAL A 375 -3.82 -17.39 3.58
C VAL A 375 -4.04 -16.21 2.65
N VAL A 376 -3.67 -15.03 3.12
CA VAL A 376 -3.80 -13.77 2.39
C VAL A 376 -2.47 -13.03 2.32
N PRO A 377 -2.19 -12.29 1.24
CA PRO A 377 -1.08 -11.34 1.22
C PRO A 377 -1.28 -10.27 2.30
N VAL A 378 -0.20 -9.85 2.94
CA VAL A 378 -0.23 -8.83 3.99
C VAL A 378 0.95 -7.87 3.88
N ASN A 379 0.74 -6.66 4.39
CA ASN A 379 1.83 -5.79 4.81
C ASN A 379 2.05 -5.95 6.31
N ILE A 380 3.30 -5.87 6.73
CA ILE A 380 3.75 -5.93 8.12
C ILE A 380 4.22 -4.53 8.48
N LEU A 381 3.49 -3.85 9.35
CA LEU A 381 3.82 -2.52 9.80
C LEU A 381 4.68 -2.65 11.05
N ARG A 382 5.89 -2.09 11.04
CA ARG A 382 6.83 -2.22 12.14
C ARG A 382 6.50 -1.24 13.25
N ASN A 383 6.69 -1.71 14.47
CA ASN A 383 6.65 -0.86 15.66
C ASN A 383 7.65 0.30 15.53
N ASN A 384 7.19 1.51 15.85
CA ASN A 384 7.98 2.73 16.01
C ASN A 384 8.87 3.10 14.81
N GLU A 385 8.55 2.57 13.63
CA GLU A 385 9.16 2.97 12.36
C GLU A 385 8.24 3.97 11.63
N PRO A 386 8.80 4.96 10.94
CA PRO A 386 8.01 5.95 10.21
C PRO A 386 7.36 5.32 8.98
N ILE A 387 6.06 5.54 8.83
CA ILE A 387 5.28 5.12 7.66
C ILE A 387 4.55 6.33 7.09
N VAL A 388 4.96 6.75 5.90
CA VAL A 388 4.34 7.84 5.15
C VAL A 388 3.09 7.34 4.45
N ASP A 389 1.97 8.04 4.65
CA ASP A 389 0.75 7.84 3.89
C ASP A 389 0.56 9.00 2.90
N PHE A 390 0.76 8.68 1.62
CA PHE A 390 0.62 9.62 0.51
C PHE A 390 -0.82 9.95 0.15
N ARG A 391 -1.81 9.25 0.71
CA ARG A 391 -3.20 9.72 0.60
C ARG A 391 -3.31 11.05 1.32
N LEU A 392 -3.61 12.11 0.58
CA LEU A 392 -3.72 13.44 1.15
C LEU A 392 -4.93 13.56 2.06
N LYS A 393 -4.76 14.34 3.13
CA LYS A 393 -5.84 14.83 3.96
C LYS A 393 -6.00 16.31 3.71
N PHE A 394 -7.19 16.84 3.93
CA PHE A 394 -7.53 18.20 3.56
C PHE A 394 -8.12 18.94 4.75
N ASN A 395 -7.97 20.26 4.78
CA ASN A 395 -8.81 21.09 5.65
C ASN A 395 -10.24 21.19 5.07
N LYS A 396 -11.16 21.78 5.83
CA LYS A 396 -12.58 21.89 5.42
C LYS A 396 -12.76 22.57 4.06
N THR A 397 -12.07 23.68 3.82
CA THR A 397 -12.15 24.48 2.58
C THR A 397 -11.72 23.66 1.35
N ALA A 398 -10.58 22.96 1.43
CA ALA A 398 -10.12 22.08 0.38
C ALA A 398 -11.05 20.87 0.21
N ALA A 399 -11.57 20.31 1.30
CA ALA A 399 -12.48 19.17 1.28
C ALA A 399 -13.80 19.49 0.58
N GLU A 400 -14.37 20.68 0.79
CA GLU A 400 -15.59 21.12 0.08
C GLU A 400 -15.40 21.16 -1.43
N THR A 401 -14.28 21.72 -1.87
CA THR A 401 -13.91 21.74 -3.29
C THR A 401 -13.72 20.30 -3.81
N MET A 402 -13.10 19.43 -3.00
CA MET A 402 -12.88 18.05 -3.38
C MET A 402 -14.17 17.26 -3.56
N ARG A 403 -15.14 17.40 -2.65
CA ARG A 403 -16.46 16.77 -2.77
C ARG A 403 -17.14 17.13 -4.09
N GLN A 404 -17.08 18.41 -4.48
CA GLN A 404 -17.69 18.87 -5.72
C GLN A 404 -17.01 18.24 -6.94
N ALA A 405 -15.68 18.29 -7.01
CA ALA A 405 -14.92 17.69 -8.12
C ALA A 405 -15.11 16.17 -8.20
N ILE A 406 -15.10 15.46 -7.07
CA ILE A 406 -15.36 14.02 -6.99
C ILE A 406 -16.76 13.67 -7.50
N LYS A 407 -17.78 14.44 -7.10
CA LYS A 407 -19.15 14.24 -7.57
C LYS A 407 -19.25 14.38 -9.08
N GLN A 408 -18.64 15.42 -9.64
CA GLN A 408 -18.62 15.63 -11.10
C GLN A 408 -17.87 14.49 -11.81
N ALA A 409 -16.68 14.12 -11.34
CA ALA A 409 -15.88 13.03 -11.89
C ALA A 409 -16.61 11.68 -11.86
N ALA A 410 -17.36 11.39 -10.78
CA ALA A 410 -18.16 10.17 -10.68
C ALA A 410 -19.27 10.10 -11.74
N GLU A 411 -19.91 11.23 -12.06
CA GLU A 411 -20.91 11.29 -13.14
C GLU A 411 -20.27 11.11 -14.52
N VAL A 412 -19.10 11.71 -14.76
CA VAL A 412 -18.35 11.50 -16.01
C VAL A 412 -17.96 10.02 -16.17
N LYS A 413 -17.48 9.37 -15.10
CA LYS A 413 -17.14 7.94 -15.10
C LYS A 413 -18.34 7.05 -15.39
N LYS A 414 -19.51 7.35 -14.78
CA LYS A 414 -20.77 6.64 -15.08
C LYS A 414 -21.19 6.82 -16.55
N ARG A 415 -21.04 8.02 -17.09
CA ARG A 415 -21.33 8.31 -18.50
C ARG A 415 -20.43 7.48 -19.43
N GLU A 416 -19.13 7.41 -19.17
CA GLU A 416 -18.20 6.57 -19.93
C GLU A 416 -18.65 5.10 -19.93
N ALA A 417 -18.97 4.55 -18.75
CA ALA A 417 -19.44 3.17 -18.63
C ALA A 417 -20.73 2.91 -19.42
N ARG A 418 -21.67 3.87 -19.46
CA ARG A 418 -22.89 3.79 -20.27
C ARG A 418 -22.56 3.77 -21.77
N LEU A 419 -21.68 4.66 -22.23
CA LEU A 419 -21.28 4.74 -23.63
C LEU A 419 -20.58 3.45 -24.09
N ILE A 420 -19.68 2.89 -23.27
CA ILE A 420 -19.04 1.60 -23.52
C ILE A 420 -20.08 0.48 -23.65
N ALA A 421 -21.06 0.43 -22.73
CA ALA A 421 -22.11 -0.60 -22.76
C ALA A 421 -23.03 -0.46 -23.98
N GLU A 422 -23.36 0.76 -24.41
CA GLU A 422 -24.14 1.01 -25.63
C GLU A 422 -23.36 0.61 -26.89
N GLN A 423 -22.06 0.88 -26.94
CA GLN A 423 -21.19 0.47 -28.04
C GLN A 423 -21.05 -1.06 -28.14
N ALA A 424 -20.87 -1.75 -27.01
CA ALA A 424 -20.82 -3.21 -26.97
C ALA A 424 -22.13 -3.83 -27.50
N LYS A 425 -23.28 -3.26 -27.15
CA LYS A 425 -24.59 -3.69 -27.67
C LYS A 425 -24.73 -3.49 -29.18
N ARG A 426 -24.10 -2.46 -29.76
CA ARG A 426 -24.12 -2.22 -31.21
C ARG A 426 -23.20 -3.17 -31.98
N ARG A 427 -22.13 -3.67 -31.36
CA ARG A 427 -21.19 -4.64 -31.96
C ARG A 427 -21.66 -6.10 -31.88
N GLY A 428 -22.54 -6.42 -30.95
CA GLY A 428 -23.14 -7.75 -30.79
C GLY A 428 -24.45 -7.95 -31.56
N LYS A 429 -24.86 -6.97 -32.39
CA LYS A 429 -25.90 -7.09 -33.41
C LYS A 429 -25.21 -7.05 -34.77
#